data_AF-A0A5C2RXI4-F1
#
_entry.id   AF-A0A5C2RXI4-F1
#
_cell.length_a   1.000
_cell.length_b   1.000
_cell.length_c   1.000
_cell.angle_alpha   90.00
_cell.angle_beta   90.00
_cell.angle_gamma   90.00
#
_symmetry.space_group_name_H-M   'P 1'
#
loop_
_entity.id
_entity.type
_entity.pdbx_description
1 polymer ?
#
loop_
_entity_poly.entity_id
_entity_poly.type
_entity_poly.pdbx_seq_one_letter_code
_entity_poly.pdbx_strand_id
1 'polypeptide(L)'
;LTSNEPAEDDHQEAVVPVPSGHWSFFGIFDGHNGGDTSKWLADNLILAAVGGLSDLYSGLARTDPNATPEPTPSDISKTLKAVFNELDDFIVNERLREVFASSSRQDGLTLLGPAWAGSCALLSFYDSHSRRLHIALTGDSRAVLGRRRYDGNGELRFDVYILTTEQNPMNADELERLTTEHPGEDVVQNGRVFGMGVTRAFGDARLKWPHEVQDKLKRRIFGRMPPGDVKTPPYITAEPEVTSIEIEPGDFLIMGSDGLWESLTSEEAVGLVGLWKEGEKKGGGKREPVGGYAPHMLPVWRPERDETLRYRQ
;
A
#
# COMPACT_ATOMS: atom_id res chain seq x y z
N LEU A 1 3.67 12.99 -16.85
CA LEU A 1 4.91 13.66 -16.42
C LEU A 1 5.15 13.15 -15.02
N THR A 2 6.35 12.67 -14.72
CA THR A 2 6.70 12.26 -13.36
C THR A 2 6.93 13.52 -12.52
N SER A 3 6.46 13.53 -11.27
CA SER A 3 6.64 14.70 -10.38
C SER A 3 8.10 14.88 -9.97
N ASN A 4 8.86 13.77 -9.90
CA ASN A 4 10.29 13.73 -9.61
C ASN A 4 11.08 13.15 -10.80
N GLU A 5 12.36 13.51 -10.89
CA GLU A 5 13.34 12.90 -11.81
C GLU A 5 14.59 12.42 -11.01
N PRO A 6 14.81 11.10 -10.88
CA PRO A 6 13.94 9.99 -11.33
C PRO A 6 12.63 9.90 -10.53
N ALA A 7 11.62 9.25 -11.11
CA ALA A 7 10.39 8.92 -10.39
C ALA A 7 10.68 7.98 -9.21
N GLU A 8 9.97 8.20 -8.12
CA GLU A 8 10.08 7.40 -6.90
C GLU A 8 8.93 6.38 -6.80
N ASP A 9 7.76 6.65 -7.38
CA ASP A 9 6.67 5.67 -7.56
C ASP A 9 7.11 4.49 -8.44
N ASP A 10 6.64 3.30 -8.06
CA ASP A 10 6.76 2.07 -8.83
C ASP A 10 5.48 1.24 -8.75
N HIS A 11 5.35 0.23 -9.62
CA HIS A 11 4.22 -0.71 -9.61
C HIS A 11 4.64 -2.10 -10.09
N GLN A 12 3.85 -3.09 -9.73
CA GLN A 12 4.02 -4.46 -10.23
C GLN A 12 2.68 -5.19 -10.30
N GLU A 13 2.54 -6.09 -11.27
CA GLU A 13 1.41 -7.00 -11.36
C GLU A 13 1.86 -8.43 -11.61
N ALA A 14 1.08 -9.39 -11.11
CA ALA A 14 1.28 -10.80 -11.41
C ALA A 14 -0.05 -11.55 -11.43
N VAL A 15 -0.15 -12.53 -12.33
CA VAL A 15 -1.21 -13.53 -12.31
C VAL A 15 -0.56 -14.89 -12.14
N VAL A 16 -0.90 -15.58 -11.05
CA VAL A 16 -0.33 -16.86 -10.65
C VAL A 16 -1.39 -17.94 -10.83
N PRO A 17 -1.22 -18.88 -11.79
CA PRO A 17 -2.11 -20.02 -11.92
C PRO A 17 -2.03 -20.90 -10.68
N VAL A 18 -3.19 -21.30 -10.14
CA VAL A 18 -3.30 -22.24 -9.02
C VAL A 18 -4.31 -23.34 -9.38
N PRO A 19 -4.29 -24.52 -8.74
CA PRO A 19 -5.19 -25.62 -9.12
C PRO A 19 -6.68 -25.26 -9.11
N SER A 20 -7.09 -24.34 -8.23
CA SER A 20 -8.48 -23.85 -8.11
C SER A 20 -8.83 -22.70 -9.06
N GLY A 21 -7.88 -22.20 -9.86
CA GLY A 21 -8.05 -21.06 -10.76
C GLY A 21 -6.76 -20.25 -10.94
N HIS A 22 -6.81 -18.99 -10.52
CA HIS A 22 -5.66 -18.10 -10.49
C HIS A 22 -5.77 -17.12 -9.32
N TRP A 23 -4.60 -16.65 -8.89
CA TRP A 23 -4.43 -15.50 -8.03
C TRP A 23 -3.95 -14.32 -8.85
N SER A 24 -4.50 -13.14 -8.61
CA SER A 24 -4.06 -11.89 -9.24
C SER A 24 -3.56 -10.93 -8.18
N PHE A 25 -2.42 -10.32 -8.44
CA PHE A 25 -1.79 -9.33 -7.59
C PHE A 25 -1.53 -8.07 -8.39
N PHE A 26 -1.80 -6.93 -7.76
CA PHE A 26 -1.40 -5.61 -8.25
C PHE A 26 -0.84 -4.83 -7.07
N GLY A 27 0.34 -4.25 -7.22
CA GLY A 27 1.05 -3.48 -6.21
C GLY A 27 1.35 -2.07 -6.71
N ILE A 28 1.15 -1.07 -5.85
CA ILE A 28 1.62 0.31 -6.05
C ILE A 28 2.54 0.66 -4.89
N PHE A 29 3.68 1.26 -5.23
CA PHE A 29 4.75 1.59 -4.29
C PHE A 29 5.09 3.06 -4.43
N ASP A 30 4.59 3.89 -3.52
CA ASP A 30 4.88 5.32 -3.50
C ASP A 30 6.20 5.52 -2.74
N GLY A 31 7.25 5.93 -3.44
CA GLY A 31 8.60 6.00 -2.88
C GLY A 31 8.96 7.42 -2.43
N HIS A 32 9.82 7.53 -1.42
CA HIS A 32 10.35 8.81 -0.97
C HIS A 32 11.78 8.68 -0.43
N ASN A 33 12.51 9.80 -0.40
CA ASN A 33 13.93 9.83 -0.05
C ASN A 33 14.82 8.98 -0.99
N GLY A 34 14.42 8.84 -2.25
CA GLY A 34 14.98 7.95 -3.26
C GLY A 34 14.04 6.79 -3.58
N GLY A 35 14.06 6.30 -4.82
CA GLY A 35 13.21 5.19 -5.24
C GLY A 35 13.81 3.79 -5.02
N ASP A 36 14.75 3.62 -4.09
CA ASP A 36 15.41 2.31 -3.85
C ASP A 36 14.45 1.33 -3.17
N THR A 37 13.67 1.79 -2.19
CA THR A 37 12.71 0.95 -1.46
C THR A 37 11.54 0.56 -2.35
N SER A 38 10.94 1.50 -3.09
CA SER A 38 9.82 1.22 -4.00
C SER A 38 10.21 0.24 -5.11
N LYS A 39 11.38 0.42 -5.75
CA LYS A 39 11.93 -0.54 -6.72
C LYS A 39 12.15 -1.92 -6.11
N TRP A 40 12.73 -1.97 -4.91
CA TRP A 40 12.95 -3.23 -4.22
C TRP A 40 11.62 -3.94 -3.91
N LEU A 41 10.59 -3.20 -3.49
CA LEU A 41 9.25 -3.77 -3.26
C LEU A 41 8.61 -4.27 -4.57
N ALA A 42 8.75 -3.55 -5.67
CA ALA A 42 8.24 -3.98 -6.98
C ALA A 42 8.83 -5.31 -7.45
N ASP A 43 10.09 -5.57 -7.09
CA ASP A 43 10.77 -6.83 -7.40
C ASP A 43 10.43 -7.98 -6.43
N ASN A 44 10.09 -7.68 -5.17
CA ASN A 44 10.09 -8.69 -4.10
C ASN A 44 8.74 -8.91 -3.40
N LEU A 45 7.87 -7.90 -3.28
CA LEU A 45 6.68 -8.00 -2.42
C LEU A 45 5.68 -9.04 -2.93
N ILE A 46 5.35 -9.01 -4.22
CA ILE A 46 4.39 -9.97 -4.79
C ILE A 46 4.95 -11.39 -4.72
N LEU A 47 6.24 -11.59 -4.97
CA LEU A 47 6.87 -12.91 -4.87
C LEU A 47 6.78 -13.47 -3.45
N ALA A 48 7.08 -12.65 -2.44
CA ALA A 48 6.97 -13.05 -1.04
C ALA A 48 5.51 -13.33 -0.63
N ALA A 49 4.57 -12.50 -1.07
CA ALA A 49 3.14 -12.70 -0.83
C ALA A 49 2.64 -14.02 -1.43
N VAL A 50 3.07 -14.35 -2.66
CA VAL A 50 2.78 -15.64 -3.30
C VAL A 50 3.35 -16.80 -2.48
N GLY A 51 4.58 -16.68 -1.96
CA GLY A 51 5.20 -17.67 -1.09
C GLY A 51 4.39 -17.90 0.20
N GLY A 52 4.14 -16.83 0.96
CA GLY A 52 3.40 -16.91 2.23
C GLY A 52 1.98 -17.44 2.06
N LEU A 53 1.28 -17.02 1.00
CA LEU A 53 -0.05 -17.55 0.67
C LEU A 53 0.03 -19.02 0.24
N SER A 54 1.02 -19.41 -0.56
CA SER A 54 1.19 -20.82 -0.95
C SER A 54 1.41 -21.73 0.25
N ASP A 55 2.19 -21.28 1.23
CA ASP A 55 2.43 -22.00 2.49
C ASP A 55 1.15 -22.10 3.33
N LEU A 56 0.36 -21.03 3.43
CA LEU A 56 -0.94 -21.03 4.10
C LEU A 56 -1.90 -22.05 3.48
N TYR A 57 -2.13 -21.96 2.17
CA TYR A 57 -3.04 -22.87 1.46
C TYR A 57 -2.57 -24.32 1.54
N SER A 58 -1.27 -24.58 1.41
CA SER A 58 -0.68 -25.92 1.56
C SER A 58 -0.77 -26.44 3.00
N GLY A 59 -0.68 -25.55 3.99
CA GLY A 59 -0.93 -25.86 5.39
C GLY A 59 -2.34 -26.37 5.62
N LEU A 60 -3.33 -25.64 5.11
CA LEU A 60 -4.75 -26.01 5.22
C LEU A 60 -5.08 -27.30 4.45
N ALA A 61 -4.55 -27.49 3.24
CA ALA A 61 -4.74 -28.73 2.47
C ALA A 61 -4.27 -30.00 3.20
N ARG A 62 -3.24 -29.88 4.03
CA ARG A 62 -2.74 -31.00 4.85
C ARG A 62 -3.69 -31.37 5.99
N THR A 63 -4.53 -30.43 6.44
CA THR A 63 -5.47 -30.68 7.55
C THR A 63 -6.71 -31.46 7.10
N ASP A 64 -7.19 -31.22 5.88
CA ASP A 64 -8.24 -32.01 5.24
C ASP A 64 -7.92 -32.19 3.74
N PRO A 65 -7.32 -33.33 3.35
CA PRO A 65 -6.92 -33.59 1.96
C PRO A 65 -8.09 -33.67 0.96
N ASN A 66 -9.32 -33.82 1.44
CA ASN A 66 -10.51 -33.93 0.60
C ASN A 66 -11.27 -32.60 0.46
N ALA A 67 -10.92 -31.59 1.26
CA ALA A 67 -11.51 -30.27 1.18
C ALA A 67 -10.67 -29.33 0.30
N THR A 68 -11.33 -28.46 -0.45
CA THR A 68 -10.64 -27.32 -1.06
C THR A 68 -10.20 -26.37 0.05
N PRO A 69 -8.90 -26.03 0.17
CA PRO A 69 -8.44 -25.12 1.21
C PRO A 69 -9.06 -23.74 1.01
N GLU A 70 -9.79 -23.26 2.01
CA GLU A 70 -10.41 -21.93 1.99
C GLU A 70 -9.97 -21.16 3.25
N PRO A 71 -8.88 -20.38 3.17
CA PRO A 71 -8.44 -19.58 4.31
C PRO A 71 -9.46 -18.50 4.65
N THR A 72 -9.59 -18.21 5.94
CA THR A 72 -10.44 -17.10 6.37
C THR A 72 -9.76 -15.75 6.04
N PRO A 73 -10.50 -14.64 6.00
CA PRO A 73 -9.92 -13.31 5.84
C PRO A 73 -8.88 -12.97 6.92
N SER A 74 -9.06 -13.52 8.12
CA SER A 74 -8.09 -13.36 9.21
C SER A 74 -6.78 -14.10 8.92
N ASP A 75 -6.84 -15.29 8.31
CA ASP A 75 -5.64 -16.05 7.95
C ASP A 75 -4.85 -15.35 6.85
N ILE A 76 -5.55 -14.83 5.83
CA ILE A 76 -4.95 -14.00 4.77
C ILE A 76 -4.33 -12.74 5.37
N SER A 77 -5.06 -12.02 6.24
CA SER A 77 -4.58 -10.81 6.90
C SER A 77 -3.30 -11.07 7.71
N LYS A 78 -3.28 -12.11 8.54
CA LYS A 78 -2.10 -12.49 9.32
C LYS A 78 -0.91 -12.83 8.42
N THR A 79 -1.16 -13.54 7.32
CA THR A 79 -0.10 -13.95 6.38
C THR A 79 0.50 -12.75 5.67
N LEU A 80 -0.33 -11.84 5.16
CA LEU A 80 0.16 -10.62 4.50
C LEU A 80 0.89 -9.70 5.49
N LYS A 81 0.40 -9.58 6.72
CA LYS A 81 1.11 -8.83 7.78
C LYS A 81 2.49 -9.42 8.06
N ALA A 82 2.59 -10.74 8.18
CA ALA A 82 3.88 -11.43 8.37
C ALA A 82 4.82 -11.16 7.19
N VAL A 83 4.36 -11.32 5.95
CA VAL A 83 5.15 -11.05 4.73
C VAL A 83 5.69 -9.62 4.73
N PHE A 84 4.84 -8.63 5.00
CA PHE A 84 5.25 -7.23 5.01
C PHE A 84 6.31 -6.95 6.08
N ASN A 85 6.07 -7.43 7.31
CA ASN A 85 7.00 -7.26 8.42
C ASN A 85 8.34 -7.97 8.18
N GLU A 86 8.33 -9.18 7.61
CA GLU A 86 9.53 -9.95 7.29
C GLU A 86 10.37 -9.27 6.20
N LEU A 87 9.73 -8.76 5.14
CA LEU A 87 10.44 -8.03 4.09
C LEU A 87 11.03 -6.72 4.58
N ASP A 88 10.32 -5.99 5.45
CA ASP A 88 10.85 -4.78 6.06
C ASP A 88 12.01 -5.09 7.01
N ASP A 89 11.88 -6.10 7.87
CA ASP A 89 12.98 -6.54 8.74
C ASP A 89 14.20 -6.99 7.94
N PHE A 90 13.99 -7.64 6.79
CA PHE A 90 15.05 -8.04 5.88
C PHE A 90 15.86 -6.84 5.39
N ILE A 91 15.20 -5.82 4.83
CA ILE A 91 15.90 -4.63 4.30
C ILE A 91 16.44 -3.73 5.42
N VAL A 92 15.74 -3.61 6.54
CA VAL A 92 16.08 -2.71 7.65
C VAL A 92 17.13 -3.31 8.57
N ASN A 93 16.97 -4.57 9.00
CA ASN A 93 17.76 -5.15 10.08
C ASN A 93 18.70 -6.27 9.62
N GLU A 94 18.25 -7.19 8.77
CA GLU A 94 19.10 -8.34 8.39
C GLU A 94 20.35 -7.92 7.62
N ARG A 95 20.22 -6.91 6.74
CA ARG A 95 21.36 -6.36 5.98
C ARG A 95 22.43 -5.70 6.84
N LEU A 96 22.12 -5.29 8.07
CA LEU A 96 23.10 -4.68 8.97
C LEU A 96 24.29 -5.61 9.26
N ARG A 97 24.05 -6.94 9.32
CA ARG A 97 25.14 -7.91 9.55
C ARG A 97 26.17 -7.85 8.43
N GLU A 98 25.70 -7.86 7.18
CA GLU A 98 26.55 -7.75 5.98
C GLU A 98 27.26 -6.40 5.92
N VAL A 99 26.56 -5.31 6.23
CA VAL A 99 27.12 -3.95 6.26
C VAL A 99 28.24 -3.83 7.29
N PHE A 100 28.06 -4.38 8.49
CA PHE A 100 29.08 -4.32 9.54
C PHE A 100 30.24 -5.29 9.32
N ALA A 101 30.02 -6.38 8.57
CA ALA A 101 31.08 -7.30 8.15
C ALA A 101 31.88 -6.78 6.96
N SER A 102 31.27 -5.96 6.08
CA SER A 102 31.92 -5.39 4.91
C SER A 102 33.04 -4.42 5.30
N SER A 103 34.14 -4.49 4.55
CA SER A 103 35.23 -3.49 4.57
C SER A 103 35.03 -2.37 3.55
N SER A 104 34.05 -2.51 2.64
CA SER A 104 33.77 -1.54 1.58
C SER A 104 32.63 -0.61 2.01
N ARG A 105 32.92 0.69 2.02
CA ARG A 105 31.90 1.72 2.27
C ARG A 105 30.82 1.71 1.18
N GLN A 106 31.22 1.53 -0.08
CA GLN A 106 30.30 1.57 -1.20
C GLN A 106 29.29 0.42 -1.12
N ASP A 107 29.76 -0.77 -0.78
CA ASP A 107 28.90 -1.95 -0.64
C ASP A 107 27.92 -1.75 0.52
N GLY A 108 28.38 -1.17 1.63
CA GLY A 108 27.51 -0.81 2.74
C GLY A 108 26.43 0.22 2.37
N LEU A 109 26.76 1.19 1.51
CA LEU A 109 25.78 2.16 1.00
C LEU A 109 24.76 1.48 0.08
N THR A 110 25.22 0.62 -0.83
CA THR A 110 24.34 -0.10 -1.76
C THR A 110 23.41 -1.08 -1.02
N LEU A 111 23.90 -1.79 -0.01
CA LEU A 111 23.10 -2.72 0.79
C LEU A 111 22.01 -2.03 1.61
N LEU A 112 22.22 -0.79 2.03
CA LEU A 112 21.28 -0.02 2.84
C LEU A 112 20.42 0.96 2.04
N GLY A 113 20.54 1.00 0.70
CA GLY A 113 19.69 1.84 -0.15
C GLY A 113 18.19 1.70 0.19
N PRO A 114 17.62 0.48 0.12
CA PRO A 114 16.22 0.24 0.49
C PRO A 114 15.88 0.50 1.96
N ALA A 115 16.87 0.48 2.87
CA ALA A 115 16.66 0.78 4.28
C ALA A 115 16.60 2.28 4.55
N TRP A 116 17.33 3.10 3.78
CA TRP A 116 17.39 4.56 3.98
C TRP A 116 16.33 5.32 3.22
N ALA A 117 15.99 4.87 2.02
CA ALA A 117 14.77 5.30 1.34
C ALA A 117 13.56 4.73 2.08
N GLY A 118 12.38 5.22 1.74
CA GLY A 118 11.13 4.68 2.24
C GLY A 118 10.12 4.51 1.13
N SER A 119 9.08 3.72 1.39
CA SER A 119 7.98 3.59 0.46
C SER A 119 6.68 3.16 1.16
N CYS A 120 5.57 3.78 0.77
CA CYS A 120 4.24 3.21 0.99
C CYS A 120 4.04 1.99 0.09
N ALA A 121 3.23 1.04 0.50
CA ALA A 121 2.89 -0.13 -0.28
C ALA A 121 1.39 -0.40 -0.21
N LEU A 122 0.76 -0.46 -1.38
CA LEU A 122 -0.62 -0.85 -1.55
C LEU A 122 -0.67 -2.11 -2.41
N LEU A 123 -0.96 -3.25 -1.78
CA LEU A 123 -1.04 -4.55 -2.44
C LEU A 123 -2.49 -5.02 -2.51
N SER A 124 -2.93 -5.43 -3.69
CA SER A 124 -4.16 -6.19 -3.87
C SER A 124 -3.84 -7.67 -4.10
N PHE A 125 -4.68 -8.54 -3.54
CA PHE A 125 -4.68 -9.98 -3.76
C PHE A 125 -6.10 -10.44 -4.06
N TYR A 126 -6.33 -10.91 -5.27
CA TYR A 126 -7.60 -11.48 -5.71
C TYR A 126 -7.47 -12.97 -5.93
N ASP A 127 -8.31 -13.75 -5.25
CA ASP A 127 -8.47 -15.17 -5.52
C ASP A 127 -9.72 -15.41 -6.38
N SER A 128 -9.51 -15.91 -7.59
CA SER A 128 -10.60 -16.21 -8.54
C SER A 128 -11.54 -17.32 -8.08
N HIS A 129 -11.08 -18.22 -7.20
CA HIS A 129 -11.90 -19.32 -6.71
C HIS A 129 -12.95 -18.83 -5.72
N SER A 130 -12.51 -18.17 -4.63
CA SER A 130 -13.39 -17.55 -3.63
C SER A 130 -14.04 -16.25 -4.13
N ARG A 131 -13.56 -15.70 -5.25
CA ARG A 131 -13.91 -14.38 -5.78
C ARG A 131 -13.73 -13.26 -4.76
N ARG A 132 -12.75 -13.42 -3.88
CA ARG A 132 -12.48 -12.46 -2.80
C ARG A 132 -11.26 -11.63 -3.13
N LEU A 133 -11.39 -10.33 -2.91
CA LEU A 133 -10.32 -9.36 -3.01
C LEU A 133 -9.89 -8.96 -1.59
N HIS A 134 -8.59 -8.99 -1.37
CA HIS A 134 -7.93 -8.51 -0.16
C HIS A 134 -7.04 -7.33 -0.53
N ILE A 135 -7.10 -6.25 0.24
CA ILE A 135 -6.23 -5.08 0.06
C ILE A 135 -5.39 -4.91 1.30
N ALA A 136 -4.07 -4.89 1.17
CA ALA A 136 -3.11 -4.61 2.23
C ALA A 136 -2.47 -3.25 1.98
N LEU A 137 -2.66 -2.30 2.91
CA LEU A 137 -2.09 -0.95 2.84
C LEU A 137 -1.09 -0.71 3.98
N THR A 138 0.08 -0.24 3.59
CA THR A 138 1.09 0.41 4.44
C THR A 138 1.37 1.81 3.86
N GLY A 139 0.92 2.87 4.52
CA GLY A 139 1.08 4.27 4.10
C GLY A 139 -0.25 4.92 3.68
N ASP A 140 -0.19 5.87 2.74
CA ASP A 140 -1.29 6.77 2.38
C ASP A 140 -1.75 6.69 0.91
N SER A 141 -1.29 5.66 0.19
CA SER A 141 -1.94 5.23 -1.05
C SER A 141 -3.37 4.73 -0.79
N ARG A 142 -4.22 4.71 -1.83
CA ARG A 142 -5.63 4.32 -1.67
C ARG A 142 -6.13 3.36 -2.75
N ALA A 143 -6.99 2.43 -2.32
CA ALA A 143 -7.78 1.56 -3.19
C ALA A 143 -9.28 1.85 -3.07
N VAL A 144 -9.96 2.00 -4.20
CA VAL A 144 -11.40 2.25 -4.29
C VAL A 144 -12.03 1.31 -5.32
N LEU A 145 -13.10 0.63 -4.94
CA LEU A 145 -13.85 -0.27 -5.82
C LEU A 145 -15.16 0.38 -6.29
N GLY A 146 -15.36 0.38 -7.60
CA GLY A 146 -16.61 0.79 -8.23
C GLY A 146 -17.47 -0.41 -8.59
N ARG A 147 -18.71 -0.47 -8.07
CA ARG A 147 -19.67 -1.54 -8.35
C ARG A 147 -20.89 -1.01 -9.09
N ARG A 148 -21.28 -1.69 -10.17
CA ARG A 148 -22.46 -1.31 -10.96
C ARG A 148 -23.74 -1.51 -10.14
N ARG A 149 -24.59 -0.49 -10.13
CA ARG A 149 -25.96 -0.54 -9.65
C ARG A 149 -26.91 0.11 -10.64
N TYR A 150 -28.18 -0.24 -10.54
CA TYR A 150 -29.24 0.44 -11.28
C TYR A 150 -30.18 1.07 -10.26
N ASP A 151 -30.53 2.34 -10.47
CA ASP A 151 -31.52 3.00 -9.63
C ASP A 151 -32.95 2.52 -9.92
N GLY A 152 -33.94 3.05 -9.19
CA GLY A 152 -35.35 2.69 -9.37
C GLY A 152 -35.92 3.00 -10.76
N ASN A 153 -35.24 3.83 -11.56
CA ASN A 153 -35.61 4.17 -12.93
C ASN A 153 -34.83 3.35 -13.97
N GLY A 154 -33.94 2.45 -13.53
CA GLY A 154 -33.09 1.65 -14.40
C GLY A 154 -31.88 2.40 -14.95
N GLU A 155 -31.54 3.57 -14.40
CA GLU A 155 -30.32 4.27 -14.77
C GLU A 155 -29.10 3.65 -14.09
N LEU A 156 -28.02 3.48 -14.85
CA LEU A 156 -26.76 3.01 -14.30
C LEU A 156 -26.18 4.05 -13.32
N ARG A 157 -25.78 3.55 -12.16
CA ARG A 157 -24.99 4.24 -11.14
C ARG A 157 -23.87 3.30 -10.67
N PHE A 158 -22.89 3.85 -9.97
CA PHE A 158 -21.84 3.10 -9.31
C PHE A 158 -21.88 3.34 -7.81
N ASP A 159 -21.89 2.25 -7.04
CA ASP A 159 -21.53 2.29 -5.63
C ASP A 159 -20.01 2.48 -5.53
N VAL A 160 -19.59 3.24 -4.52
CA VAL A 160 -18.18 3.55 -4.23
C VAL A 160 -17.81 2.87 -2.92
N TYR A 161 -16.88 1.91 -2.99
CA TYR A 161 -16.34 1.23 -1.82
C TYR A 161 -14.90 1.68 -1.61
N ILE A 162 -14.65 2.52 -0.60
CA ILE A 162 -13.29 2.87 -0.18
C ILE A 162 -12.74 1.68 0.61
N LEU A 163 -11.68 1.06 0.10
CA LEU A 163 -11.15 -0.21 0.65
C LEU A 163 -9.97 0.00 1.60
N THR A 164 -9.50 1.23 1.78
CA THR A 164 -8.33 1.55 2.59
C THR A 164 -8.52 2.87 3.31
N THR A 165 -8.01 2.96 4.54
CA THR A 165 -7.92 4.20 5.30
C THR A 165 -6.46 4.66 5.30
N GLU A 166 -6.21 5.91 4.92
CA GLU A 166 -4.84 6.44 4.83
C GLU A 166 -4.15 6.43 6.20
N GLN A 167 -2.88 6.00 6.22
CA GLN A 167 -2.08 5.90 7.44
C GLN A 167 -1.11 7.08 7.50
N ASN A 168 -1.67 8.22 7.93
CA ASN A 168 -0.99 9.49 8.04
C ASN A 168 -1.32 10.17 9.39
N PRO A 169 -0.64 11.25 9.76
CA PRO A 169 -0.83 11.91 11.06
C PRO A 169 -2.20 12.59 11.26
N MET A 170 -3.05 12.64 10.23
CA MET A 170 -4.42 13.14 10.33
C MET A 170 -5.43 12.04 10.69
N ASN A 171 -5.01 10.77 10.60
CA ASN A 171 -5.82 9.63 10.99
C ASN A 171 -5.82 9.49 12.53
N ALA A 172 -7.01 9.52 13.13
CA ALA A 172 -7.20 9.44 14.58
C ALA A 172 -6.69 8.12 15.17
N ASP A 173 -6.91 7.00 14.48
CA ASP A 173 -6.48 5.67 14.94
C ASP A 173 -4.94 5.57 14.93
N GLU A 174 -4.29 6.16 13.92
CA GLU A 174 -2.82 6.23 13.87
C GLU A 174 -2.25 7.17 14.93
N LEU A 175 -2.91 8.29 15.22
CA LEU A 175 -2.50 9.19 16.30
C LEU A 175 -2.64 8.51 17.67
N GLU A 176 -3.71 7.76 17.89
CA GLU A 176 -3.90 6.95 19.10
C GLU A 176 -2.83 5.87 19.23
N ARG A 177 -2.52 5.15 18.15
CA ARG A 177 -1.42 4.16 18.10
C ARG A 177 -0.10 4.78 18.51
N LEU A 178 0.32 5.87 17.85
CA LEU A 178 1.60 6.53 18.13
C LEU A 178 1.67 7.06 19.58
N THR A 179 0.58 7.63 20.09
CA THR A 179 0.52 8.14 21.47
C THR A 179 0.64 6.99 22.50
N THR A 180 0.06 5.83 22.17
CA THR A 180 0.10 4.64 23.04
C THR A 180 1.47 3.95 23.00
N GLU A 181 2.08 3.87 21.82
CA GLU A 181 3.41 3.25 21.63
C GLU A 181 4.54 4.11 22.21
N HIS A 182 4.38 5.44 22.24
CA HIS A 182 5.41 6.40 22.69
C HIS A 182 4.91 7.35 23.79
N PRO A 183 4.57 6.82 24.98
CA PRO A 183 4.00 7.64 26.05
C PRO A 183 4.96 8.73 26.53
N GLY A 184 4.48 9.97 26.56
CA GLY A 184 5.24 11.14 27.01
C GLY A 184 6.13 11.77 25.93
N GLU A 185 5.98 11.37 24.68
CA GLU A 185 6.67 11.96 23.53
C GLU A 185 5.70 12.70 22.62
N ASP A 186 6.17 13.83 22.06
CA ASP A 186 5.45 14.57 21.02
C ASP A 186 5.93 14.09 19.64
N VAL A 187 5.44 12.92 19.24
CA VAL A 187 5.87 12.21 18.01
C VAL A 187 5.36 12.91 16.75
N VAL A 188 4.17 13.51 16.80
CA VAL A 188 3.53 14.19 15.67
C VAL A 188 3.63 15.70 15.85
N GLN A 189 4.51 16.34 15.08
CA GLN A 189 4.72 17.78 15.13
C GLN A 189 4.37 18.41 13.79
N ASN A 190 3.51 19.44 13.81
CA ASN A 190 3.02 20.12 12.60
C ASN A 190 2.42 19.15 11.55
N GLY A 191 1.68 18.13 12.01
CA GLY A 191 1.06 17.13 11.15
C GLY A 191 2.06 16.15 10.51
N ARG A 192 3.26 15.99 11.08
CA ARG A 192 4.32 15.12 10.55
C ARG A 192 4.98 14.28 11.64
N VAL A 193 5.32 13.03 11.34
CA VAL A 193 6.12 12.14 12.21
C VAL A 193 7.59 12.32 11.86
N PHE A 194 8.33 13.09 12.67
CA PHE A 194 9.74 13.43 12.39
C PHE A 194 9.99 13.96 10.95
N GLY A 195 9.05 14.74 10.42
CA GLY A 195 9.08 15.28 9.04
C GLY A 195 8.34 14.43 8.00
N MET A 196 7.94 13.20 8.32
CA MET A 196 7.21 12.30 7.44
C MET A 196 5.72 12.64 7.36
N GLY A 197 5.15 12.57 6.16
CA GLY A 197 3.71 12.72 5.92
C GLY A 197 2.91 11.44 6.21
N VAL A 198 3.58 10.34 6.50
CA VAL A 198 3.00 9.01 6.74
C VAL A 198 3.40 8.47 8.11
N THR A 199 2.58 7.58 8.66
CA THR A 199 2.81 6.92 9.96
C THR A 199 3.24 5.46 9.80
N ARG A 200 3.12 4.93 8.57
CA ARG A 200 3.55 3.57 8.18
C ARG A 200 4.26 3.62 6.83
N ALA A 201 5.37 2.90 6.72
CA ALA A 201 6.16 2.78 5.50
C ALA A 201 7.15 1.61 5.60
N PHE A 202 7.54 1.04 4.47
CA PHE A 202 8.74 0.22 4.35
C PHE A 202 9.99 1.09 4.38
N GLY A 203 11.13 0.53 4.82
CA GLY A 203 12.39 1.26 4.87
C GLY A 203 12.38 2.32 5.97
N ASP A 204 12.81 3.55 5.65
CA ASP A 204 12.89 4.69 6.60
C ASP A 204 13.57 4.32 7.93
N ALA A 205 14.61 3.49 7.83
CA ALA A 205 15.18 2.77 8.95
C ALA A 205 15.72 3.67 10.08
N ARG A 206 15.97 4.96 9.81
CA ARG A 206 16.35 5.95 10.83
C ARG A 206 15.27 6.18 11.89
N LEU A 207 14.00 5.89 11.57
CA LEU A 207 12.88 5.95 12.50
C LEU A 207 12.61 4.58 13.16
N LYS A 208 13.29 3.52 12.72
CA LYS A 208 13.13 2.14 13.22
C LYS A 208 14.31 1.66 14.06
N TRP A 209 15.52 2.10 13.74
CA TRP A 209 16.73 1.65 14.41
C TRP A 209 16.95 2.31 15.77
N PRO A 210 17.42 1.55 16.78
CA PRO A 210 17.87 2.12 18.04
C PRO A 210 19.16 2.92 17.86
N HIS A 211 19.42 3.85 18.80
CA HIS A 211 20.57 4.77 18.73
C HIS A 211 21.91 4.08 18.54
N GLU A 212 22.10 2.91 19.17
CA GLU A 212 23.34 2.15 19.11
C GLU A 212 23.67 1.70 17.67
N VAL A 213 22.65 1.32 16.91
CA VAL A 213 22.78 0.94 15.50
C VAL A 213 23.13 2.17 14.66
N GLN A 214 22.39 3.27 14.85
CA GLN A 214 22.60 4.51 14.11
C GLN A 214 24.01 5.08 14.35
N ASP A 215 24.48 5.07 15.59
CA ASP A 215 25.83 5.49 15.98
C ASP A 215 26.93 4.63 15.36
N LYS A 216 26.70 3.31 15.30
CA LYS A 216 27.64 2.39 14.68
C LYS A 216 27.72 2.61 13.17
N LEU A 217 26.59 2.83 12.50
CA LEU A 217 26.52 3.17 11.08
C LEU A 217 27.21 4.52 10.80
N LYS A 218 26.95 5.55 11.62
CA LYS A 218 27.64 6.84 11.52
C LYS A 218 29.16 6.68 11.53
N ARG A 219 29.70 5.91 12.48
CA ARG A 219 31.16 5.68 12.60
C ARG A 219 31.74 4.88 11.43
N ARG A 220 31.00 3.93 10.87
CA ARG A 220 31.49 3.00 9.83
C ARG A 220 31.40 3.55 8.41
N ILE A 221 30.31 4.23 8.07
CA ILE A 221 29.99 4.61 6.68
C ILE A 221 29.69 6.11 6.49
N PHE A 222 29.90 6.93 7.53
CA PHE A 222 29.54 8.36 7.56
C PHE A 222 28.06 8.60 7.27
N GLY A 223 27.18 7.76 7.84
CA GLY A 223 25.74 7.93 7.78
C GLY A 223 25.25 9.26 8.39
N ARG A 224 24.01 9.64 8.08
CA ARG A 224 23.37 10.83 8.64
C ARG A 224 23.32 10.75 10.18
N MET A 225 23.33 11.90 10.83
CA MET A 225 23.19 11.96 12.29
C MET A 225 21.85 11.34 12.71
N PRO A 226 21.80 10.59 13.84
CA PRO A 226 20.52 10.21 14.42
C PRO A 226 19.69 11.48 14.63
N PRO A 227 18.39 11.49 14.28
CA PRO A 227 17.55 12.62 14.67
C PRO A 227 17.62 12.77 16.19
N GLY A 228 17.91 13.97 16.69
CA GLY A 228 18.08 14.22 18.13
C GLY A 228 16.82 13.93 18.94
N ASP A 229 15.68 13.79 18.26
CA ASP A 229 14.36 13.64 18.85
C ASP A 229 13.85 12.18 18.86
N VAL A 230 14.58 11.23 18.23
CA VAL A 230 14.30 9.79 18.33
C VAL A 230 14.70 9.35 19.74
N LYS A 231 13.81 8.73 20.50
CA LYS A 231 14.01 8.26 21.89
C LYS A 231 13.59 6.80 22.07
N THR A 232 12.42 6.41 21.55
CA THR A 232 11.83 5.07 21.69
C THR A 232 11.48 4.43 20.34
N PRO A 233 12.41 4.31 19.38
CA PRO A 233 12.13 3.64 18.11
C PRO A 233 11.68 2.17 18.33
N PRO A 234 10.87 1.60 17.42
CA PRO A 234 10.47 2.15 16.12
C PRO A 234 9.26 3.10 16.20
N TYR A 235 9.27 4.19 15.42
CA TYR A 235 8.16 5.18 15.33
C TYR A 235 7.22 4.97 14.15
N ILE A 236 7.63 4.15 13.18
CA ILE A 236 6.84 3.79 12.01
C ILE A 236 6.97 2.27 11.82
N THR A 237 5.95 1.67 11.22
CA THR A 237 5.90 0.24 10.95
C THR A 237 5.61 -0.01 9.48
N ALA A 238 6.08 -1.15 8.96
CA ALA A 238 5.66 -1.63 7.65
C ALA A 238 4.39 -2.50 7.72
N GLU A 239 3.87 -2.79 8.92
CA GLU A 239 2.70 -3.64 9.09
C GLU A 239 1.46 -3.06 8.40
N PRO A 240 0.84 -3.78 7.45
CA PRO A 240 -0.29 -3.30 6.71
C PRO A 240 -1.60 -3.43 7.49
N GLU A 241 -2.57 -2.60 7.15
CA GLU A 241 -3.98 -2.89 7.40
C GLU A 241 -4.56 -3.65 6.22
N VAL A 242 -5.31 -4.71 6.52
CA VAL A 242 -5.86 -5.60 5.49
C VAL A 242 -7.38 -5.56 5.54
N THR A 243 -7.99 -5.16 4.43
CA THR A 243 -9.44 -5.21 4.22
C THR A 243 -9.79 -6.31 3.22
N SER A 244 -11.06 -6.72 3.18
CA SER A 244 -11.48 -7.80 2.27
C SER A 244 -12.93 -7.63 1.83
N ILE A 245 -13.18 -7.87 0.54
CA ILE A 245 -14.51 -7.74 -0.08
C ILE A 245 -14.74 -8.84 -1.11
N GLU A 246 -15.97 -9.31 -1.24
CA GLU A 246 -16.38 -10.22 -2.31
C GLU A 246 -16.64 -9.44 -3.60
N ILE A 247 -16.13 -9.95 -4.72
CA ILE A 247 -16.19 -9.28 -6.03
C ILE A 247 -17.38 -9.76 -6.85
N GLU A 248 -18.16 -8.80 -7.36
CA GLU A 248 -19.30 -9.04 -8.25
C GLU A 248 -18.90 -8.87 -9.73
N PRO A 249 -19.61 -9.53 -10.67
CA PRO A 249 -19.31 -9.39 -12.09
C PRO A 249 -19.54 -7.95 -12.54
N GLY A 250 -18.50 -7.32 -13.09
CA GLY A 250 -18.57 -5.96 -13.61
C GLY A 250 -17.99 -4.89 -12.68
N ASP A 251 -17.58 -5.26 -11.47
CA ASP A 251 -16.77 -4.44 -10.58
C ASP A 251 -15.45 -4.03 -11.25
N PHE A 252 -14.86 -2.95 -10.75
CA PHE A 252 -13.51 -2.54 -11.07
C PHE A 252 -12.83 -1.93 -9.85
N LEU A 253 -11.52 -2.09 -9.78
CA LEU A 253 -10.67 -1.55 -8.73
C LEU A 253 -9.85 -0.39 -9.30
N ILE A 254 -9.77 0.70 -8.56
CA ILE A 254 -8.84 1.81 -8.78
C ILE A 254 -7.84 1.78 -7.63
N MET A 255 -6.56 1.76 -7.95
CA MET A 255 -5.47 1.90 -6.99
C MET A 255 -4.62 3.09 -7.42
N GLY A 256 -4.13 3.88 -6.48
CA GLY A 256 -3.22 4.99 -6.76
C GLY A 256 -2.44 5.44 -5.53
N SER A 257 -1.28 6.05 -5.78
CA SER A 257 -0.54 6.85 -4.79
C SER A 257 -1.28 8.13 -4.44
N ASP A 258 -0.83 8.84 -3.41
CA ASP A 258 -1.48 10.07 -2.95
C ASP A 258 -1.55 11.13 -4.06
N GLY A 259 -0.58 11.18 -4.98
CA GLY A 259 -0.58 12.09 -6.13
C GLY A 259 -1.83 12.00 -7.02
N LEU A 260 -2.51 10.84 -7.08
CA LEU A 260 -3.82 10.72 -7.72
C LEU A 260 -4.93 11.28 -6.82
N TRP A 261 -4.93 10.88 -5.55
CA TRP A 261 -6.02 11.11 -4.60
C TRP A 261 -6.02 12.52 -4.00
N GLU A 262 -4.93 13.28 -4.18
CA GLU A 262 -4.89 14.72 -3.95
C GLU A 262 -5.65 15.51 -5.03
N SER A 263 -5.84 14.91 -6.21
CA SER A 263 -6.48 15.57 -7.36
C SER A 263 -7.96 15.22 -7.54
N LEU A 264 -8.40 14.05 -7.06
CA LEU A 264 -9.75 13.52 -7.31
C LEU A 264 -10.32 12.91 -6.03
N THR A 265 -11.62 13.14 -5.78
CA THR A 265 -12.33 12.36 -4.75
C THR A 265 -12.55 10.92 -5.22
N SER A 266 -12.82 10.03 -4.26
CA SER A 266 -13.13 8.62 -4.55
C SER A 266 -14.30 8.48 -5.54
N GLU A 267 -15.35 9.30 -5.39
CA GLU A 267 -16.53 9.29 -6.25
C GLU A 267 -16.24 9.89 -7.63
N GLU A 268 -15.36 10.89 -7.71
CA GLU A 268 -14.93 11.43 -9.00
C GLU A 268 -14.17 10.39 -9.81
N ALA A 269 -13.20 9.71 -9.18
CA ALA A 269 -12.44 8.64 -9.80
C ALA A 269 -13.34 7.49 -10.29
N VAL A 270 -14.23 6.97 -9.43
CA VAL A 270 -15.18 5.90 -9.79
C VAL A 270 -16.12 6.34 -10.89
N GLY A 271 -16.65 7.57 -10.83
CA GLY A 271 -17.55 8.10 -11.85
C GLY A 271 -16.88 8.22 -13.22
N LEU A 272 -15.67 8.77 -13.27
CA LEU A 272 -14.90 8.94 -14.51
C LEU A 272 -14.52 7.59 -15.13
N VAL A 273 -13.99 6.65 -14.33
CA VAL A 273 -13.64 5.30 -14.80
C VAL A 273 -14.89 4.53 -15.23
N GLY A 274 -15.98 4.66 -14.48
CA GLY A 274 -17.27 4.05 -14.81
C GLY A 274 -17.81 4.53 -16.16
N LEU A 275 -17.83 5.84 -16.41
CA LEU A 275 -18.22 6.43 -17.69
C LEU A 275 -17.33 5.96 -18.84
N TRP A 276 -16.00 5.95 -18.63
CA TRP A 276 -15.04 5.47 -19.61
C TRP A 276 -15.31 4.00 -19.99
N LYS A 277 -15.49 3.12 -19.00
CA LYS A 277 -15.75 1.68 -19.19
C LYS A 277 -17.08 1.41 -19.91
N GLU A 278 -18.11 2.23 -19.69
CA GLU A 278 -19.38 2.12 -20.41
C GLU A 278 -19.32 2.69 -21.83
N GLY A 279 -18.52 3.74 -22.04
CA GLY A 279 -18.22 4.25 -23.38
C GLY A 279 -17.59 3.19 -24.28
N GLU A 280 -16.66 2.39 -23.75
CA GLU A 280 -16.02 1.30 -24.50
C GLU A 280 -16.99 0.22 -25.00
N LYS A 281 -18.08 -0.04 -24.26
CA LYS A 281 -19.10 -1.02 -24.66
C LYS A 281 -20.02 -0.53 -25.78
N LYS A 282 -20.11 0.78 -26.02
CA LYS A 282 -21.10 1.39 -26.92
C LYS A 282 -20.58 1.78 -28.30
N GLY A 283 -19.28 1.68 -28.61
CA GLY A 283 -18.82 1.81 -30.00
C GLY A 283 -17.31 1.92 -30.22
N GLY A 284 -16.80 1.19 -31.22
CA GLY A 284 -15.44 1.28 -31.77
C GLY A 284 -15.18 2.54 -32.61
N GLY A 285 -15.62 3.72 -32.14
CA GLY A 285 -15.39 5.03 -32.76
C GLY A 285 -14.32 5.85 -32.02
N LYS A 286 -13.77 6.88 -32.67
CA LYS A 286 -12.75 7.80 -32.09
C LYS A 286 -13.23 8.32 -30.73
N ARG A 287 -12.42 8.07 -29.69
CA ARG A 287 -12.62 8.55 -28.32
C ARG A 287 -12.68 10.09 -28.32
N GLU A 288 -13.83 10.67 -28.01
CA GLU A 288 -13.82 12.07 -27.55
C GLU A 288 -13.29 12.09 -26.10
N PRO A 289 -12.45 13.06 -25.72
CA PRO A 289 -12.00 13.18 -24.35
C PRO A 289 -13.20 13.24 -23.40
N VAL A 290 -13.18 12.41 -22.35
CA VAL A 290 -14.12 12.50 -21.23
C VAL A 290 -13.79 13.79 -20.47
N GLY A 291 -14.26 14.93 -20.97
CA GLY A 291 -14.01 16.25 -20.40
C GLY A 291 -15.32 17.02 -20.22
N GLY A 292 -15.37 17.89 -19.19
CA GLY A 292 -16.53 18.75 -18.94
C GLY A 292 -17.62 18.16 -18.03
N TYR A 293 -17.37 17.03 -17.36
CA TYR A 293 -18.27 16.55 -16.33
C TYR A 293 -18.05 17.32 -15.02
N ALA A 294 -19.02 18.15 -14.64
CA ALA A 294 -19.12 18.64 -13.28
C ALA A 294 -19.34 17.46 -12.32
N PRO A 295 -18.82 17.49 -11.08
CA PRO A 295 -18.87 16.34 -10.17
C PRO A 295 -20.29 15.78 -9.93
N HIS A 296 -21.31 16.65 -9.93
CA HIS A 296 -22.70 16.27 -9.75
C HIS A 296 -23.32 15.50 -10.95
N MET A 297 -22.64 15.49 -12.10
CA MET A 297 -23.08 14.77 -13.31
C MET A 297 -22.51 13.35 -13.39
N LEU A 298 -21.63 12.97 -12.47
CA LEU A 298 -21.03 11.64 -12.45
C LEU A 298 -22.05 10.60 -11.94
N PRO A 299 -22.12 9.41 -12.56
CA PRO A 299 -23.13 8.40 -12.24
C PRO A 299 -22.75 7.61 -10.98
N VAL A 300 -22.57 8.27 -9.85
CA VAL A 300 -22.14 7.66 -8.58
C VAL A 300 -23.19 7.90 -7.50
N TRP A 301 -23.46 6.88 -6.68
CA TRP A 301 -24.24 7.06 -5.46
C TRP A 301 -23.39 7.81 -4.44
N ARG A 302 -23.93 8.90 -3.90
CA ARG A 302 -23.30 9.73 -2.87
C ARG A 302 -24.09 9.66 -1.56
N PRO A 303 -24.10 8.53 -0.83
CA PRO A 303 -24.80 8.47 0.44
C PRO A 303 -24.11 9.32 1.51
N GLU A 304 -22.79 9.41 1.49
CA GLU A 304 -21.94 10.20 2.40
C GLU A 304 -20.84 10.88 1.58
N ARG A 305 -20.39 12.09 1.97
CA ARG A 305 -19.27 12.75 1.28
C ARG A 305 -17.99 12.00 1.64
N ASP A 306 -17.08 11.84 0.68
CA ASP A 306 -15.70 11.53 0.99
C ASP A 306 -15.12 12.56 1.99
N GLU A 307 -15.00 12.16 3.26
CA GLU A 307 -14.39 12.96 4.35
C GLU A 307 -12.88 12.71 4.47
N THR A 308 -12.29 11.90 3.58
CA THR A 308 -10.84 11.73 3.53
C THR A 308 -10.21 13.07 3.08
N LEU A 309 -9.78 13.83 4.07
CA LEU A 309 -9.29 15.20 3.91
C LEU A 309 -7.95 15.20 3.14
N ARG A 310 -7.99 15.36 1.81
CA ARG A 310 -6.86 15.88 1.02
C ARG A 310 -7.24 16.77 -0.18
N TYR A 311 -8.52 17.06 -0.39
CA TYR A 311 -8.90 17.99 -1.46
C TYR A 311 -8.51 19.43 -1.06
N ARG A 312 -7.47 19.98 -1.71
CA ARG A 312 -6.78 21.28 -1.53
C ARG A 312 -5.49 21.22 -0.71
N GLN A 313 -4.38 20.88 -1.37
CA GLN A 313 -3.10 21.56 -1.13
C GLN A 313 -2.71 22.36 -2.38
#